data_AF-A0A9C9MZM2-F1
#
_entry.id   AF-A0A9C9MZM2-F1
#
_cell.length_a   1.000
_cell.length_b   1.000
_cell.length_c   1.000
_cell.angle_alpha   90.00
_cell.angle_beta   90.00
_cell.angle_gamma   90.00
#
_symmetry.space_group_name_H-M   'P 1'
#
loop_
_entity.id
_entity.type
_entity.pdbx_description
1 polymer ?
#
loop_
_entity_poly.entity_id
_entity_poly.type
_entity_poly.pdbx_seq_one_letter_code
_entity_poly.pdbx_strand_id
1 'polypeptide(L)'
;MNQDVNLLLQSGITAVKKASRVIRQLQQDLTITALNKEDKSPVTVADFTAQAIISRHLSQALPRFKLVGEEDSASLRTSGNPDFLPLIHQYAQIVFPTATTSDVGEWIDLGKSSPEGDFWTLDPIDGTKGFLRQDQFAIALAYISSGVVQIGILACPNLTQASQPEKDGEGSLLYATRGQGCWTVPLFS
;
A
#
# COMPACT_ATOMS: atom_id res chain seq x y z
N MET A 1 -15.10 1.03 22.30
CA MET A 1 -15.16 -0.31 21.66
C MET A 1 -15.62 -0.22 20.20
N ASN A 2 -16.88 0.09 19.86
CA ASN A 2 -17.29 0.18 18.44
C ASN A 2 -16.74 1.42 17.70
N GLN A 3 -16.53 2.55 18.37
CA GLN A 3 -15.99 3.76 17.74
C GLN A 3 -14.51 3.62 17.34
N ASP A 4 -13.72 2.88 18.12
CA ASP A 4 -12.28 2.70 17.88
C ASP A 4 -12.03 1.82 16.64
N VAL A 5 -12.80 0.73 16.49
CA VAL A 5 -12.70 -0.17 15.33
C VAL A 5 -13.15 0.51 14.04
N ASN A 6 -14.21 1.32 14.09
CA ASN A 6 -14.66 2.06 12.91
C ASN A 6 -13.61 3.09 12.45
N LEU A 7 -12.99 3.83 13.39
CA LEU A 7 -11.90 4.74 13.04
C LEU A 7 -10.75 3.98 12.37
N LEU A 8 -10.30 2.87 12.96
CA LEU A 8 -9.24 2.02 12.38
C LEU A 8 -9.58 1.56 10.96
N LEU A 9 -10.79 1.03 10.76
CA LEU A 9 -11.23 0.55 9.45
C LEU A 9 -11.26 1.68 8.42
N GLN A 10 -11.87 2.83 8.75
CA GLN A 10 -11.96 3.95 7.81
C GLN A 10 -10.59 4.55 7.49
N SER A 11 -9.67 4.61 8.46
CA SER A 11 -8.28 5.01 8.23
C SER A 11 -7.56 4.03 7.30
N GLY A 12 -7.70 2.72 7.52
CA GLY A 12 -7.14 1.69 6.65
C GLY A 12 -7.68 1.76 5.22
N ILE A 13 -9.01 1.86 5.06
CA ILE A 13 -9.67 2.00 3.76
C ILE A 13 -9.17 3.25 3.02
N THR A 14 -9.09 4.38 3.72
CA THR A 14 -8.63 5.64 3.12
C THR A 14 -7.17 5.55 2.70
N ALA A 15 -6.32 4.92 3.51
CA ALA A 15 -4.90 4.70 3.20
C ALA A 15 -4.74 3.88 1.91
N VAL A 16 -5.36 2.69 1.84
CA VAL A 16 -5.22 1.81 0.67
C VAL A 16 -5.85 2.40 -0.59
N LYS A 17 -6.97 3.13 -0.47
CA LYS A 17 -7.58 3.84 -1.62
C LYS A 17 -6.67 4.92 -2.19
N LYS A 18 -5.92 5.64 -1.36
CA LYS A 18 -4.94 6.64 -1.81
C LYS A 18 -3.76 5.97 -2.50
N ALA A 19 -3.16 4.96 -1.87
CA ALA A 19 -2.04 4.21 -2.45
C ALA A 19 -2.43 3.55 -3.77
N SER A 20 -3.58 2.87 -3.83
CA SER A 20 -4.02 2.13 -5.02
C SER A 20 -4.13 2.99 -6.28
N ARG A 21 -4.53 4.27 -6.15
CA ARG A 21 -4.60 5.19 -7.30
C ARG A 21 -3.21 5.43 -7.89
N VAL A 22 -2.24 5.71 -7.02
CA VAL A 22 -0.85 5.95 -7.40
C VAL A 22 -0.21 4.67 -7.96
N ILE A 23 -0.41 3.54 -7.29
CA ILE A 23 0.21 2.27 -7.71
C ILE A 23 -0.37 1.75 -9.02
N ARG A 24 -1.67 1.95 -9.29
CA ARG A 24 -2.25 1.62 -10.60
C ARG A 24 -1.63 2.48 -11.70
N GLN A 25 -1.50 3.78 -11.47
CA GLN A 25 -0.83 4.69 -12.42
C GLN A 25 0.63 4.27 -12.64
N LEU A 26 1.36 3.97 -11.57
CA LEU A 26 2.75 3.50 -11.64
C LEU A 26 2.83 2.21 -12.46
N GLN A 27 1.94 1.23 -12.23
CA GLN A 27 1.87 0.01 -13.03
C GLN A 27 1.75 0.33 -14.53
N GLN A 28 0.86 1.26 -14.91
CA GLN A 28 0.67 1.69 -16.30
C GLN A 28 1.91 2.39 -16.86
N ASP A 29 2.50 3.34 -16.12
CA ASP A 29 3.69 4.12 -16.51
C ASP A 29 4.91 3.21 -16.77
N LEU A 30 5.01 2.10 -16.04
CA LEU A 30 6.06 1.10 -16.25
C LEU A 30 5.98 0.43 -17.62
N THR A 31 4.80 0.38 -18.25
CA THR A 31 4.65 -0.14 -19.63
C THR A 31 5.44 0.70 -20.63
N ILE A 32 5.58 2.00 -20.38
CA ILE A 32 6.32 2.94 -21.23
C ILE A 32 7.85 2.81 -21.00
N THR A 33 8.25 2.49 -19.76
CA THR A 33 9.65 2.51 -19.33
C THR A 33 10.34 1.14 -19.41
N ALA A 34 9.59 0.05 -19.22
CA ALA A 34 10.07 -1.34 -19.24
C ALA A 34 10.44 -1.85 -20.65
N LEU A 35 10.12 -1.11 -21.72
CA LEU A 35 10.67 -1.36 -23.05
C LEU A 35 12.22 -1.26 -23.09
N ASN A 36 12.87 -0.79 -22.01
CA ASN A 36 14.31 -0.56 -21.99
C ASN A 36 15.13 -1.30 -20.91
N LYS A 37 14.56 -1.97 -19.89
CA LYS A 37 15.36 -2.63 -18.83
C LYS A 37 14.68 -3.87 -18.20
N GLU A 38 15.37 -5.01 -18.23
CA GLU A 38 14.98 -6.29 -17.57
C GLU A 38 15.15 -6.29 -16.03
N ASP A 39 14.97 -5.13 -15.37
CA ASP A 39 15.26 -4.99 -13.95
C ASP A 39 14.00 -5.13 -13.08
N LYS A 40 14.15 -5.74 -11.90
CA LYS A 40 13.10 -5.81 -10.85
C LYS A 40 12.80 -4.47 -10.16
N SER A 41 13.51 -3.41 -10.57
CA SER A 41 13.30 -1.99 -10.24
C SER A 41 11.82 -1.53 -10.10
N PRO A 42 10.91 -1.92 -11.01
CA PRO A 42 9.53 -1.43 -11.03
C PRO A 42 8.72 -1.78 -9.79
N VAL A 43 8.85 -3.03 -9.33
CA VAL A 43 8.13 -3.55 -8.16
C VAL A 43 8.65 -2.85 -6.92
N THR A 44 9.97 -2.75 -6.78
CA THR A 44 10.63 -2.04 -5.68
C THR A 44 10.08 -0.62 -5.51
N VAL A 45 9.99 0.17 -6.58
CA VAL A 45 9.44 1.54 -6.50
C VAL A 45 7.97 1.52 -6.06
N ALA A 46 7.17 0.57 -6.56
CA ALA A 46 5.77 0.42 -6.18
C ALA A 46 5.62 0.05 -4.70
N ASP A 47 6.39 -0.90 -4.19
CA ASP A 47 6.36 -1.35 -2.79
C ASP A 47 6.66 -0.20 -1.84
N PHE A 48 7.77 0.50 -2.07
CA PHE A 48 8.16 1.66 -1.26
C PHE A 48 7.14 2.79 -1.31
N THR A 49 6.59 3.07 -2.50
CA THR A 49 5.58 4.12 -2.68
C THR A 49 4.30 3.79 -1.92
N ALA A 50 3.82 2.55 -2.04
CA ALA A 50 2.64 2.07 -1.34
C ALA A 50 2.84 2.12 0.18
N GLN A 51 3.96 1.59 0.68
CA GLN A 51 4.27 1.62 2.11
C GLN A 51 4.36 3.05 2.64
N ALA A 52 5.06 3.95 1.95
CA ALA A 52 5.20 5.35 2.37
C ALA A 52 3.83 6.07 2.46
N ILE A 53 2.96 5.89 1.47
CA ILE A 53 1.64 6.54 1.45
C ILE A 53 0.76 6.02 2.59
N ILE A 54 0.75 4.70 2.79
CA ILE A 54 -0.09 4.03 3.78
C ILE A 54 0.38 4.38 5.19
N SER A 55 1.67 4.24 5.46
CA SER A 55 2.27 4.54 6.77
C SER A 55 2.09 6.01 7.14
N ARG A 56 2.29 6.93 6.19
CA ARG A 56 2.06 8.36 6.40
C ARG A 56 0.61 8.64 6.74
N HIS A 57 -0.34 8.08 5.98
CA HIS A 57 -1.75 8.32 6.25
C HIS A 57 -2.18 7.79 7.62
N LEU A 58 -1.81 6.54 7.94
CA LEU A 58 -2.17 5.91 9.20
C LEU A 58 -1.53 6.60 10.41
N SER A 59 -0.27 7.00 10.32
CA SER A 59 0.42 7.73 11.40
C SER A 59 -0.22 9.09 11.71
N GLN A 60 -0.79 9.77 10.71
CA GLN A 60 -1.53 11.02 10.93
C GLN A 60 -2.91 10.78 11.56
N ALA A 61 -3.58 9.69 11.15
CA ALA A 61 -4.96 9.42 11.54
C ALA A 61 -5.09 8.74 12.91
N LEU A 62 -4.05 8.01 13.35
CA LEU A 62 -4.14 7.11 14.50
C LEU A 62 -3.13 7.48 15.60
N PRO A 63 -3.59 7.73 16.84
CA PRO A 63 -2.72 8.16 17.93
C PRO A 63 -1.78 7.08 18.47
N ARG A 64 -2.08 5.78 18.24
CA ARG A 64 -1.25 4.63 18.64
C ARG A 64 -0.88 3.80 17.43
N PHE A 65 -0.29 4.46 16.44
CA PHE A 65 0.11 3.82 15.20
C PHE A 65 1.39 3.00 15.39
N LYS A 66 1.32 1.72 14.96
CA LYS A 66 2.46 0.84 14.73
C LYS A 66 2.22 0.11 13.43
N LEU A 67 3.24 -0.01 12.61
CA LEU A 67 3.19 -0.73 11.34
C LEU A 67 4.38 -1.68 11.25
N VAL A 68 4.08 -2.92 10.88
CA VAL A 68 5.03 -3.94 10.45
C VAL A 68 4.87 -4.05 8.94
N GLY A 69 5.77 -3.42 8.19
CA GLY A 69 5.83 -3.49 6.73
C GLY A 69 6.96 -4.41 6.27
N GLU A 70 6.91 -4.84 5.01
CA GLU A 70 7.99 -5.63 4.40
C GLU A 70 9.24 -4.77 4.11
N GLU A 71 9.04 -3.48 3.82
CA GLU A 71 10.09 -2.64 3.25
C GLU A 71 10.86 -1.79 4.26
N ASP A 72 12.15 -1.55 3.98
CA ASP A 72 13.07 -0.71 4.76
C ASP A 72 13.81 0.29 3.84
N SER A 73 13.82 1.58 4.16
CA SER A 73 14.56 2.60 3.38
C SER A 73 16.07 2.38 3.30
N ALA A 74 16.66 1.56 4.18
CA ALA A 74 18.06 1.16 4.11
C ALA A 74 18.35 0.33 2.85
N SER A 75 17.39 -0.45 2.35
CA SER A 75 17.57 -1.20 1.11
C SER A 75 17.57 -0.28 -0.12
N LEU A 76 16.89 0.88 -0.07
CA LEU A 76 17.00 1.92 -1.11
C LEU A 76 18.41 2.48 -1.26
N ARG A 77 19.15 2.58 -0.15
CA ARG A 77 20.57 2.99 -0.19
C ARG A 77 21.48 1.87 -0.67
N THR A 78 21.11 0.61 -0.41
CA THR A 78 21.92 -0.58 -0.69
C THR A 78 21.71 -1.12 -2.12
N SER A 79 20.55 -0.85 -2.72
CA SER A 79 20.20 -1.24 -4.09
C SER A 79 21.14 -0.65 -5.15
N GLY A 80 21.90 0.39 -4.79
CA GLY A 80 22.86 1.04 -5.69
C GLY A 80 22.20 1.84 -6.81
N ASN A 81 20.86 1.96 -6.84
CA ASN A 81 20.14 2.74 -7.83
C ASN A 81 19.77 4.12 -7.24
N PRO A 82 20.50 5.20 -7.59
CA PRO A 82 20.25 6.53 -7.05
C PRO A 82 18.91 7.12 -7.50
N ASP A 83 18.26 6.54 -8.53
CA ASP A 83 17.04 7.08 -9.12
C ASP A 83 15.76 6.61 -8.40
N PHE A 84 15.84 5.60 -7.52
CA PHE A 84 14.65 5.08 -6.83
C PHE A 84 14.01 6.09 -5.89
N LEU A 85 14.78 6.68 -4.97
CA LEU A 85 14.21 7.60 -3.98
C LEU A 85 13.58 8.85 -4.64
N PRO A 86 14.20 9.49 -5.66
CA PRO A 86 13.52 10.54 -6.44
C PRO A 86 12.22 10.07 -7.09
N LEU A 87 12.17 8.86 -7.66
CA LEU A 87 10.97 8.36 -8.33
C LEU A 87 9.84 8.04 -7.33
N ILE A 88 10.17 7.38 -6.21
CA ILE A 88 9.23 7.13 -5.10
C ILE A 88 8.68 8.46 -4.58
N HIS A 89 9.54 9.46 -4.40
CA HIS A 89 9.15 10.80 -3.99
C HIS A 89 8.20 11.47 -4.98
N GLN A 90 8.49 11.40 -6.28
CA GLN A 90 7.61 11.92 -7.33
C GLN A 90 6.20 11.31 -7.25
N TYR A 91 6.09 10.00 -7.08
CA TYR A 91 4.78 9.34 -6.95
C TYR A 91 4.09 9.65 -5.61
N ALA A 92 4.84 9.72 -4.50
CA ALA A 92 4.30 10.10 -3.20
C ALA A 92 3.72 11.53 -3.21
N GLN A 93 4.31 12.45 -3.99
CA GLN A 93 3.83 13.83 -4.13
C GLN A 93 2.44 13.95 -4.76
N ILE A 94 1.98 12.94 -5.51
CA ILE A 94 0.59 12.90 -6.02
C ILE A 94 -0.41 12.94 -4.86
N VAL A 95 -0.08 12.34 -3.72
CA VAL A 95 -0.93 12.32 -2.52
C VAL A 95 -0.50 13.39 -1.51
N PHE A 96 0.80 13.66 -1.40
CA PHE A 96 1.38 14.60 -0.45
C PHE A 96 2.25 15.65 -1.17
N PRO A 97 1.67 16.71 -1.77
CA PRO A 97 2.38 17.62 -2.68
C PRO A 97 3.60 18.33 -2.06
N THR A 98 3.62 18.51 -0.75
CA THR A 98 4.70 19.18 -0.02
C THR A 98 5.75 18.20 0.52
N ALA A 99 5.66 16.90 0.20
CA ALA A 99 6.63 15.91 0.64
C ALA A 99 8.03 16.23 0.08
N THR A 100 9.05 15.93 0.87
CA THR A 100 10.45 15.87 0.46
C THR A 100 10.91 14.42 0.36
N THR A 101 12.09 14.18 -0.24
CA THR A 101 12.71 12.84 -0.27
C THR A 101 13.04 12.32 1.14
N SER A 102 13.39 13.22 2.08
CA SER A 102 13.62 12.87 3.48
C SER A 102 12.33 12.37 4.13
N ASP A 103 11.22 13.10 3.95
CA ASP A 103 9.92 12.70 4.50
C ASP A 103 9.54 11.29 4.01
N VAL A 104 9.72 11.01 2.73
CA VAL A 104 9.39 9.70 2.14
C VAL A 104 10.20 8.57 2.77
N GLY A 105 11.51 8.79 2.97
CA GLY A 105 12.37 7.82 3.66
C GLY A 105 11.91 7.55 5.09
N GLU A 106 11.54 8.61 5.83
CA GLU A 106 10.99 8.49 7.18
C GLU A 106 9.65 7.74 7.19
N TRP A 107 8.78 7.98 6.21
CA TRP A 107 7.48 7.31 6.13
C TRP A 107 7.65 5.82 5.82
N ILE A 108 8.59 5.43 4.97
CA ILE A 108 8.91 4.01 4.75
C ILE A 108 9.32 3.36 6.08
N ASP A 109 10.20 4.03 6.83
CA ASP A 109 10.78 3.51 8.08
C ASP A 109 9.78 3.41 9.24
N LEU A 110 8.61 4.05 9.13
CA LEU A 110 7.49 3.80 10.04
C LEU A 110 7.03 2.33 10.05
N GLY A 111 7.31 1.58 8.98
CA GLY A 111 7.05 0.15 8.86
C GLY A 111 7.96 -0.77 9.70
N LYS A 112 8.96 -0.20 10.40
CA LYS A 112 9.94 -0.96 11.20
C LYS A 112 9.50 -1.26 12.63
N SER A 113 8.20 -1.14 12.93
CA SER A 113 7.73 -1.39 14.30
C SER A 113 7.91 -2.88 14.66
N SER A 114 8.04 -3.19 15.95
CA SER A 114 8.01 -4.59 16.39
C SER A 114 6.58 -5.17 16.29
N PRO A 115 6.43 -6.49 16.02
CA PRO A 115 5.14 -7.18 16.01
C PRO A 115 4.62 -7.45 17.43
N GLU A 116 4.72 -6.47 18.33
CA GLU A 116 4.31 -6.55 19.73
C GLU A 116 3.14 -5.63 20.06
N GLY A 117 2.14 -6.18 20.74
CA GLY A 117 0.91 -5.49 21.09
C GLY A 117 -0.02 -5.38 19.89
N ASP A 118 -0.67 -4.22 19.76
CA ASP A 118 -1.56 -3.92 18.64
C ASP A 118 -0.78 -3.23 17.51
N PHE A 119 -0.92 -3.71 16.29
CA PHE A 119 -0.18 -3.19 15.13
C PHE A 119 -0.92 -3.43 13.82
N TRP A 120 -0.57 -2.64 12.82
CA TRP A 120 -0.91 -2.90 11.43
C TRP A 120 0.18 -3.75 10.78
N THR A 121 -0.19 -4.66 9.91
CA THR A 121 0.74 -5.38 9.02
C THR A 121 0.39 -5.08 7.57
N LEU A 122 1.39 -4.90 6.72
CA LEU A 122 1.23 -4.51 5.33
C LEU A 122 2.12 -5.37 4.41
N ASP A 123 1.51 -5.93 3.39
CA ASP A 123 2.17 -6.35 2.14
C ASP A 123 1.80 -5.30 1.07
N PRO A 124 2.75 -4.44 0.67
CA PRO A 124 2.45 -3.32 -0.23
C PRO A 124 2.03 -3.78 -1.64
N ILE A 125 2.60 -4.87 -2.16
CA ILE A 125 2.30 -5.45 -3.48
C ILE A 125 2.32 -6.99 -3.39
N ASP A 126 1.19 -7.56 -2.96
CA ASP A 126 0.99 -9.00 -3.04
C ASP A 126 0.74 -9.41 -4.51
N GLY A 127 1.52 -10.38 -5.00
CA GLY A 127 1.49 -10.81 -6.40
C GLY A 127 2.43 -10.03 -7.33
N THR A 128 3.65 -9.72 -6.89
CA THR A 128 4.70 -9.01 -7.66
C THR A 128 4.89 -9.47 -9.12
N LYS A 129 4.80 -10.78 -9.41
CA LYS A 129 4.86 -11.31 -10.78
C LYS A 129 3.66 -10.88 -11.64
N GLY A 130 2.47 -10.84 -11.04
CA GLY A 130 1.27 -10.34 -11.70
C GLY A 130 1.36 -8.84 -11.93
N PHE A 131 1.86 -8.09 -10.94
CA PHE A 131 2.13 -6.66 -11.08
C PHE A 131 3.02 -6.37 -12.31
N LEU A 132 4.16 -7.04 -12.43
CA LEU A 132 5.10 -6.86 -13.56
C LEU A 132 4.50 -7.21 -14.92
N ARG A 133 3.57 -8.17 -14.97
CA ARG A 133 2.89 -8.60 -16.19
C ARG A 133 1.68 -7.75 -16.57
N GLN A 134 1.43 -6.66 -15.83
CA GLN A 134 0.21 -5.86 -15.93
C GLN A 134 -1.06 -6.68 -15.62
N ASP A 135 -0.93 -7.77 -14.86
CA ASP A 135 -2.03 -8.62 -14.45
C ASP A 135 -2.49 -8.22 -13.03
N GLN A 136 -2.94 -9.19 -12.24
CA GLN A 136 -3.49 -8.95 -10.91
C GLN A 136 -2.39 -8.73 -9.87
N PHE A 137 -2.67 -7.85 -8.92
CA PHE A 137 -1.94 -7.66 -7.68
C PHE A 137 -2.91 -7.10 -6.63
N ALA A 138 -2.51 -7.13 -5.37
CA ALA A 138 -3.27 -6.52 -4.28
C ALA A 138 -2.35 -5.70 -3.37
N ILE A 139 -2.92 -4.68 -2.74
CA ILE A 139 -2.36 -4.08 -1.53
C ILE A 139 -3.08 -4.71 -0.35
N ALA A 140 -2.35 -5.43 0.51
CA ALA A 140 -2.93 -6.19 1.61
C ALA A 140 -2.57 -5.57 2.97
N LEU A 141 -3.59 -5.09 3.67
CA LEU A 141 -3.44 -4.40 4.95
C LEU A 141 -4.32 -5.08 6.01
N ALA A 142 -3.76 -5.35 7.19
CA ALA A 142 -4.52 -5.90 8.30
C ALA A 142 -4.16 -5.23 9.63
N TYR A 143 -5.12 -5.14 10.54
CA TYR A 143 -4.89 -4.72 11.92
C TYR A 143 -5.01 -5.91 12.86
N ILE A 144 -3.98 -6.12 13.67
CA ILE A 144 -3.86 -7.19 14.64
C ILE A 144 -3.94 -6.57 16.03
N SER A 145 -4.80 -7.14 16.87
CA SER A 145 -4.85 -6.80 18.29
C SER A 145 -4.79 -8.07 19.13
N SER A 146 -3.91 -8.05 20.13
CA SER A 146 -3.65 -9.20 21.01
C SER A 146 -3.40 -10.51 20.24
N GLY A 147 -2.62 -10.43 19.16
CA GLY A 147 -2.28 -11.58 18.31
C GLY A 147 -3.40 -12.09 17.40
N VAL A 148 -4.55 -11.40 17.34
CA VAL A 148 -5.70 -11.79 16.51
C VAL A 148 -5.99 -10.71 15.47
N VAL A 149 -6.14 -11.12 14.20
CA VAL A 149 -6.58 -10.24 13.12
C VAL A 149 -7.99 -9.74 13.39
N GLN A 150 -8.14 -8.42 13.54
CA GLN A 150 -9.41 -7.74 13.79
C GLN A 150 -10.00 -7.15 12.51
N ILE A 151 -9.14 -6.60 11.65
CA ILE A 151 -9.52 -6.00 10.37
C ILE A 151 -8.62 -6.58 9.29
N GLY A 152 -9.21 -6.94 8.15
CA GLY A 152 -8.48 -7.26 6.92
C GLY A 152 -9.01 -6.40 5.77
N ILE A 153 -8.10 -5.87 4.95
CA ILE A 153 -8.40 -5.01 3.81
C ILE A 153 -7.54 -5.48 2.63
N LEU A 154 -8.18 -5.77 1.49
CA LEU A 154 -7.54 -6.07 0.23
C LEU A 154 -8.01 -5.07 -0.81
N ALA A 155 -7.09 -4.24 -1.30
CA ALA A 155 -7.35 -3.39 -2.46
C ALA A 155 -6.81 -4.08 -3.70
N CYS A 156 -7.67 -4.38 -4.67
CA CYS A 156 -7.36 -5.08 -5.91
C CYS A 156 -7.62 -4.15 -7.11
N PRO A 157 -6.60 -3.40 -7.58
CA PRO A 157 -6.80 -2.39 -8.63
C PRO A 157 -7.29 -2.89 -9.98
N ASN A 158 -6.97 -4.14 -10.34
CA ASN A 158 -7.26 -4.72 -11.66
C ASN A 158 -8.39 -5.78 -11.60
N LEU A 159 -9.19 -5.76 -10.53
CA LEU A 159 -10.29 -6.71 -10.29
C LEU A 159 -11.59 -5.94 -10.06
N THR A 160 -12.65 -6.25 -10.78
CA THR A 160 -13.98 -5.68 -10.60
C THR A 160 -14.94 -6.73 -10.02
N GLN A 161 -15.95 -6.31 -9.26
CA GLN A 161 -16.92 -7.20 -8.60
C GLN A 161 -16.27 -8.33 -7.78
N ALA A 162 -15.10 -8.08 -7.18
CA ALA A 162 -14.29 -9.05 -6.43
C ALA A 162 -13.95 -10.37 -7.16
N SER A 163 -14.15 -10.45 -8.47
CA SER A 163 -14.04 -11.73 -9.19
C SER A 163 -13.71 -11.63 -10.67
N GLN A 164 -13.94 -10.47 -11.30
CA GLN A 164 -13.75 -10.29 -12.73
C GLN A 164 -12.45 -9.51 -13.00
N PRO A 165 -11.45 -10.11 -13.65
CA PRO A 165 -10.26 -9.37 -14.06
C PRO A 165 -10.63 -8.27 -15.05
N GLU A 166 -10.34 -7.03 -14.70
CA GLU A 166 -10.61 -5.86 -15.54
C GLU A 166 -9.51 -4.82 -15.32
N LYS A 167 -8.66 -4.65 -16.34
CA LYS A 167 -7.65 -3.57 -16.34
C LYS A 167 -8.38 -2.24 -16.52
N ASP A 168 -7.94 -1.22 -15.79
CA ASP A 168 -8.52 0.13 -15.83
C ASP A 168 -9.98 0.26 -15.36
N GLY A 169 -10.56 -0.82 -14.82
CA GLY A 169 -11.90 -0.84 -14.25
C GLY A 169 -12.04 -0.06 -12.94
N GLU A 170 -13.16 -0.26 -12.26
CA GLU A 170 -13.45 0.41 -10.97
C GLU A 170 -12.61 -0.13 -9.80
N GLY A 171 -11.96 -1.27 -10.00
CA GLY A 171 -11.20 -2.00 -8.97
C GLY A 171 -12.11 -2.50 -7.84
N SER A 172 -11.59 -3.39 -7.01
CA SER A 172 -12.36 -3.98 -5.90
C SER A 172 -11.63 -3.73 -4.59
N LEU A 173 -12.35 -3.17 -3.62
CA LEU A 173 -11.92 -3.10 -2.24
C LEU A 173 -12.72 -4.12 -1.44
N LEU A 174 -12.04 -5.15 -0.93
CA LEU A 174 -12.61 -6.10 0.01
C LEU A 174 -12.16 -5.71 1.41
N TYR A 175 -13.07 -5.73 2.37
CA TYR A 175 -12.70 -5.54 3.76
C TYR A 175 -13.59 -6.36 4.69
N ALA A 176 -13.02 -6.76 5.82
CA ALA A 176 -13.72 -7.54 6.83
C ALA A 176 -13.34 -7.05 8.22
N THR A 177 -14.31 -7.07 9.12
CA THR A 177 -14.11 -6.85 10.56
C THR A 177 -14.52 -8.12 11.28
N ARG A 178 -13.67 -8.60 12.20
CA ARG A 178 -13.88 -9.84 12.94
C ARG A 178 -15.26 -9.83 13.61
N GLY A 179 -16.05 -10.87 13.33
CA GLY A 179 -17.40 -11.04 13.89
C GLY A 179 -18.49 -10.14 13.28
N GLN A 180 -18.18 -9.32 12.27
CA GLN A 180 -19.16 -8.43 11.64
C GLN A 180 -19.46 -8.78 10.19
N GLY A 181 -18.57 -9.52 9.52
CA GLY A 181 -18.74 -9.97 8.13
C GLY A 181 -17.62 -9.48 7.21
N CYS A 182 -17.88 -9.59 5.91
CA CYS A 182 -17.01 -9.18 4.82
C CYS A 182 -17.83 -8.41 3.79
N TRP A 183 -17.27 -7.35 3.23
CA TRP A 183 -17.91 -6.48 2.25
C TRP A 183 -16.99 -6.22 1.07
N THR A 184 -17.60 -5.87 -0.05
CA THR A 184 -16.91 -5.43 -1.25
C THR A 184 -17.53 -4.12 -1.72
N VAL A 185 -16.68 -3.17 -2.08
CA VAL A 185 -17.08 -1.92 -2.73
C VAL A 185 -16.12 -1.62 -3.88
N PRO A 186 -16.52 -0.78 -4.86
CA PRO A 186 -15.58 -0.31 -5.86
C PRO A 186 -14.39 0.42 -5.21
N LEU A 187 -13.19 0.16 -5.73
CA LEU A 187 -11.96 0.72 -5.15
C LEU A 187 -11.81 2.21 -5.50
N PHE A 188 -12.11 2.58 -6.74
CA PHE A 188 -11.85 3.91 -7.28
C PHE A 188 -13.06 4.86 -7.28
N SER A 189 -14.24 4.40 -6.86
CA SER A 189 -15.42 5.25 -6.59
C SER A 189 -15.21 6.17 -5.39
#